data_AF-A0A7X0EF83-F1
#
_entry.id   AF-A0A7X0EF83-F1
#
_cell.length_a   1.000
_cell.length_b   1.000
_cell.length_c   1.000
_cell.angle_alpha   90.00
_cell.angle_beta   90.00
_cell.angle_gamma   90.00
#
_symmetry.space_group_name_H-M   'P 1'
#
loop_
_entity.id
_entity.type
_entity.pdbx_description
1 polymer ?
#
loop_
_entity_poly.entity_id
_entity_poly.type
_entity_poly.pdbx_seq_one_letter_code
_entity_poly.pdbx_strand_id
1 'polypeptide(L)'
;MAATLTSRVEFILVDDGSPDDSLAVARSLMAQDSRVVVLELARNFGHHKAMMTGLAHARGDLVFLIDCDLEEPPEVLTRFHAEMTAGAWDVVYGVQNRRRGGLFERLSGAVFFTLVEALSDLPLPRNLITARLMSRPYVQALVAHRDREMQISHLWAITGFRQTALPVEKLSLSPTSYSLGRKIDMAVKHITTTSTKILYFILYSGFAISAASVAYICYSLFKYFVYGAVVSGYYSLIVSLWFFGGVTIFILGILGIYIANILSEVKRRPYTHLRAIHRADDGEPFADDPTHSPMDPFRP
;
A
#
# COMPACT_ATOMS: atom_id res chain seq x y z
N MET A 1 -36.27 -1.02 0.30
CA MET A 1 -36.23 -0.94 -1.17
C MET A 1 -34.98 -0.13 -1.52
N ALA A 2 -34.05 -0.70 -2.29
CA ALA A 2 -32.83 0.01 -2.69
C ALA A 2 -33.22 1.20 -3.59
N ALA A 3 -32.81 2.41 -3.20
CA ALA A 3 -33.04 3.59 -4.02
C ALA A 3 -32.13 3.53 -5.26
N THR A 4 -32.70 3.71 -6.45
CA THR A 4 -31.91 3.77 -7.69
C THR A 4 -31.06 5.04 -7.67
N LEU A 5 -29.74 4.89 -7.55
CA LEU A 5 -28.79 6.02 -7.59
C LEU A 5 -28.61 6.55 -9.01
N THR A 6 -28.53 5.66 -10.01
CA THR A 6 -28.38 6.00 -11.43
C THR A 6 -28.82 4.84 -12.30
N SER A 7 -29.19 5.12 -13.55
CA SER A 7 -29.47 4.12 -14.59
C SER A 7 -28.23 3.79 -15.45
N ARG A 8 -27.16 4.58 -15.34
CA ARG A 8 -25.89 4.38 -16.08
C ARG A 8 -24.82 3.85 -15.14
N VAL A 9 -24.57 2.54 -15.22
CA VAL A 9 -23.58 1.83 -14.40
C VAL A 9 -22.80 0.88 -15.30
N GLU A 10 -21.51 0.75 -15.03
CA GLU A 10 -20.67 -0.34 -15.55
C GLU A 10 -20.04 -1.10 -14.36
N PHE A 11 -19.83 -2.40 -14.53
CA PHE A 11 -19.18 -3.26 -13.55
C PHE A 11 -17.85 -3.74 -14.12
N ILE A 12 -16.73 -3.36 -13.50
CA ILE A 12 -15.41 -3.78 -13.96
C ILE A 12 -14.92 -4.90 -13.05
N LEU A 13 -14.83 -6.10 -13.60
CA LEU A 13 -14.28 -7.28 -12.95
C LEU A 13 -12.84 -7.48 -13.44
N VAL A 14 -11.89 -7.63 -12.53
CA VAL A 14 -10.49 -7.87 -12.88
C VAL A 14 -10.11 -9.29 -12.47
N ASP A 15 -9.85 -10.14 -13.46
CA ASP A 15 -9.30 -11.48 -13.22
C ASP A 15 -7.78 -11.40 -13.09
N ASP A 16 -7.27 -11.65 -11.88
CA ASP A 16 -5.83 -11.65 -11.56
C ASP A 16 -5.18 -13.02 -11.81
N GLY A 17 -5.49 -13.62 -12.96
CA GLY A 17 -5.00 -14.94 -13.35
C GLY A 17 -5.48 -16.04 -12.41
N SER A 18 -6.78 -16.08 -12.14
CA SER A 18 -7.39 -17.05 -11.23
C SER A 18 -7.16 -18.49 -11.72
N PRO A 19 -6.86 -19.45 -10.83
CA PRO A 19 -6.60 -20.84 -11.21
C PRO A 19 -7.88 -21.68 -11.38
N ASP A 20 -9.04 -21.12 -11.03
CA ASP A 20 -10.35 -21.78 -11.06
C ASP A 20 -11.21 -21.27 -12.23
N ASP A 21 -12.52 -21.47 -12.15
CA ASP A 21 -13.50 -21.08 -13.16
C ASP A 21 -13.97 -19.61 -13.05
N SER A 22 -13.36 -18.80 -12.19
CA SER A 22 -13.75 -17.40 -11.95
C SER A 22 -13.85 -16.57 -13.24
N LEU A 23 -12.88 -16.71 -14.15
CA LEU A 23 -12.90 -16.03 -15.45
C LEU A 23 -14.07 -16.47 -16.33
N ALA A 24 -14.38 -17.77 -16.34
CA ALA A 24 -15.50 -18.31 -17.11
C ALA A 24 -16.84 -17.79 -16.56
N VAL A 25 -16.99 -17.75 -15.24
CA VAL A 25 -18.15 -17.16 -14.56
C VAL A 25 -18.29 -15.68 -14.91
N ALA A 26 -17.22 -14.89 -14.79
CA ALA A 26 -17.22 -13.47 -15.12
C ALA A 26 -17.65 -13.21 -16.58
N ARG A 27 -17.16 -14.02 -17.53
CA ARG A 27 -17.56 -13.93 -18.93
C ARG A 27 -19.02 -14.34 -19.17
N SER A 28 -19.53 -15.31 -18.43
CA SER A 28 -20.95 -15.70 -18.49
C SER A 28 -21.88 -14.60 -17.96
N LEU A 29 -21.43 -13.84 -16.95
CA LEU A 29 -22.15 -12.67 -16.44
C LEU A 29 -22.17 -11.54 -17.47
N MET A 30 -21.04 -11.30 -18.15
CA MET A 30 -20.97 -10.36 -19.28
C MET A 30 -21.93 -10.71 -20.42
N ALA A 31 -22.12 -12.00 -20.72
CA ALA A 31 -23.10 -12.42 -21.73
C ALA A 31 -24.56 -12.15 -21.32
N GLN A 32 -24.84 -12.02 -20.03
CA GLN A 32 -26.17 -11.75 -19.47
C GLN A 32 -26.43 -10.25 -19.25
N ASP A 33 -25.37 -9.46 -19.03
CA ASP A 33 -25.45 -8.03 -18.75
C ASP A 33 -24.32 -7.28 -19.45
N SER A 34 -24.66 -6.48 -20.46
CA SER A 34 -23.71 -5.69 -21.26
C SER A 34 -22.96 -4.63 -20.46
N ARG A 35 -23.41 -4.32 -19.24
CA ARG A 35 -22.73 -3.38 -18.33
C ARG A 35 -21.48 -3.99 -17.69
N VAL A 36 -21.31 -5.31 -17.75
CA VAL A 36 -20.16 -5.99 -17.17
C VAL A 36 -18.99 -5.96 -18.14
N VAL A 37 -17.83 -5.54 -17.64
CA VAL A 37 -16.55 -5.50 -18.33
C VAL A 37 -15.60 -6.42 -17.58
N VAL A 38 -14.92 -7.31 -18.30
CA VAL A 38 -13.93 -8.23 -17.71
C VAL A 38 -12.54 -7.88 -18.21
N LEU A 39 -11.65 -7.53 -17.28
CA LEU A 39 -10.23 -7.34 -17.53
C LEU A 39 -9.49 -8.61 -17.18
N GLU A 40 -8.94 -9.31 -18.17
CA GLU A 40 -8.16 -10.53 -17.95
C GLU A 40 -6.67 -10.17 -17.87
N LEU A 41 -6.06 -10.33 -16.71
CA LEU A 41 -4.62 -10.13 -16.55
C LEU A 41 -3.83 -11.31 -17.12
N ALA A 42 -2.64 -11.03 -17.64
CA ALA A 42 -1.80 -12.03 -18.30
C ALA A 42 -1.31 -13.16 -17.36
N ARG A 43 -1.29 -12.87 -16.05
CA ARG A 43 -0.97 -13.79 -14.95
C ARG A 43 -1.42 -13.13 -13.63
N ASN A 44 -1.21 -13.82 -12.52
CA ASN A 44 -1.32 -13.21 -11.19
C ASN A 44 -0.24 -12.15 -10.95
N PHE A 45 -0.66 -10.91 -10.68
CA PHE A 45 0.16 -9.76 -10.32
C PHE A 45 -0.06 -9.32 -8.87
N GLY A 46 -1.15 -9.77 -8.23
CA GLY A 46 -1.51 -9.46 -6.86
C GLY A 46 -2.62 -8.41 -6.77
N HIS A 47 -3.40 -8.51 -5.68
CA HIS A 47 -4.62 -7.76 -5.43
C HIS A 47 -4.51 -6.25 -5.69
N HIS A 48 -3.52 -5.54 -5.12
CA HIS A 48 -3.42 -4.08 -5.29
C HIS A 48 -3.18 -3.65 -6.74
N LYS A 49 -2.41 -4.43 -7.50
CA LYS A 49 -2.08 -4.13 -8.90
C LYS A 49 -3.27 -4.40 -9.82
N ALA A 50 -4.01 -5.47 -9.55
CA ALA A 50 -5.26 -5.77 -10.24
C ALA A 50 -6.30 -4.65 -10.00
N MET A 51 -6.46 -4.23 -8.75
CA MET A 51 -7.34 -3.13 -8.36
C MET A 51 -6.98 -1.82 -9.08
N MET A 52 -5.70 -1.41 -9.08
CA MET A 52 -5.25 -0.22 -9.82
C MET A 52 -5.52 -0.34 -11.33
N THR A 53 -5.42 -1.54 -11.90
CA THR A 53 -5.75 -1.79 -13.31
C THR A 53 -7.24 -1.61 -13.58
N GLY A 54 -8.10 -2.10 -12.67
CA GLY A 54 -9.55 -1.87 -12.74
C GLY A 54 -9.90 -0.38 -12.68
N LEU A 55 -9.31 0.35 -11.73
CA LEU A 55 -9.50 1.80 -11.60
C LEU A 55 -9.06 2.57 -12.84
N ALA A 56 -7.97 2.15 -13.49
CA ALA A 56 -7.49 2.77 -14.72
C ALA A 56 -8.45 2.63 -15.91
N HIS A 57 -9.33 1.62 -15.90
CA HIS A 57 -10.29 1.36 -16.98
C HIS A 57 -11.71 1.84 -16.65
N ALA A 58 -11.93 2.38 -15.45
CA ALA A 58 -13.21 2.95 -15.03
C ALA A 58 -13.51 4.27 -15.75
N ARG A 59 -14.73 4.38 -16.28
CA ARG A 59 -15.21 5.54 -17.05
C ARG A 59 -16.21 6.40 -16.28
N GLY A 60 -16.86 5.86 -15.27
CA GLY A 60 -17.88 6.58 -14.49
C GLY A 60 -17.38 7.84 -13.78
N ASP A 61 -18.30 8.81 -13.57
CA ASP A 61 -18.04 10.05 -12.82
C ASP A 61 -17.76 9.78 -11.34
N LEU A 62 -18.36 8.71 -10.83
CA LEU A 62 -18.11 8.13 -9.51
C LEU A 62 -17.68 6.68 -9.68
N VAL A 63 -16.65 6.28 -8.93
CA VAL A 63 -16.12 4.92 -8.95
C VAL A 63 -16.26 4.33 -7.56
N PHE A 64 -17.07 3.27 -7.46
CA PHE A 64 -17.18 2.47 -6.25
C PHE A 64 -16.29 1.24 -6.37
N LEU A 65 -15.32 1.13 -5.47
CA LEU A 65 -14.44 -0.01 -5.37
C LEU A 65 -14.88 -0.85 -4.18
N ILE A 66 -14.96 -2.17 -4.36
CA ILE A 66 -15.34 -3.16 -3.34
C ILE A 66 -14.68 -4.50 -3.66
N ASP A 67 -14.40 -5.32 -2.64
CA ASP A 67 -13.92 -6.69 -2.82
C ASP A 67 -15.04 -7.65 -3.24
N CYS A 68 -14.70 -8.69 -4.00
CA CYS A 68 -15.65 -9.66 -4.54
C CYS A 68 -16.00 -10.81 -3.58
N ASP A 69 -15.45 -10.82 -2.37
CA ASP A 69 -15.67 -11.85 -1.35
C ASP A 69 -16.93 -11.63 -0.50
N LEU A 70 -17.65 -10.54 -0.75
CA LEU A 70 -18.84 -10.12 -0.01
C LEU A 70 -18.60 -9.98 1.50
N GLU A 71 -17.36 -9.77 1.96
CA GLU A 71 -17.11 -9.36 3.34
C GLU A 71 -17.72 -7.98 3.63
N GLU A 72 -17.87 -7.17 2.58
CA GLU A 72 -18.39 -5.80 2.61
C GLU A 72 -19.74 -5.75 1.88
N PRO A 73 -20.81 -5.24 2.51
CA PRO A 73 -22.13 -5.20 1.86
C PRO A 73 -22.13 -4.17 0.70
N PRO A 74 -22.54 -4.53 -0.53
CA PRO A 74 -22.69 -3.58 -1.63
C PRO A 74 -23.66 -2.43 -1.31
N GLU A 75 -24.60 -2.64 -0.39
CA GLU A 75 -25.58 -1.63 0.07
C GLU A 75 -24.91 -0.40 0.71
N VAL A 76 -23.66 -0.55 1.18
CA VAL A 76 -22.86 0.55 1.74
C VAL A 76 -22.67 1.69 0.73
N LEU A 77 -22.71 1.40 -0.57
CA LEU A 77 -22.66 2.40 -1.63
C LEU A 77 -23.70 3.52 -1.43
N THR A 78 -24.93 3.18 -1.01
CA THR A 78 -25.99 4.18 -0.80
C THR A 78 -25.62 5.17 0.31
N ARG A 79 -25.01 4.66 1.39
CA ARG A 79 -24.53 5.49 2.51
C ARG A 79 -23.33 6.34 2.10
N PHE A 80 -22.39 5.76 1.36
CA PHE A 80 -21.22 6.49 0.86
C PHE A 80 -21.63 7.63 -0.08
N HIS A 81 -22.57 7.36 -0.98
CA HIS A 81 -23.09 8.38 -1.90
C HIS A 81 -23.79 9.52 -1.16
N ALA A 82 -24.64 9.19 -0.18
CA ALA A 82 -25.31 10.19 0.65
C ALA A 82 -24.30 11.09 1.39
N GLU A 83 -23.29 10.49 2.03
CA GLU A 83 -22.23 11.22 2.73
C GLU A 83 -21.40 12.09 1.77
N MET A 84 -21.01 11.53 0.62
CA MET A 84 -20.22 12.23 -0.40
C MET A 84 -20.95 13.48 -0.90
N THR A 85 -22.25 13.34 -1.16
CA THR A 85 -23.10 14.44 -1.62
C THR A 85 -23.32 15.49 -0.53
N ALA A 86 -23.57 15.06 0.71
CA ALA A 86 -23.85 15.97 1.82
C ALA A 86 -22.63 16.80 2.25
N GLY A 87 -21.45 16.18 2.30
CA GLY A 87 -20.22 16.83 2.75
C GLY A 87 -19.35 17.41 1.63
N ALA A 88 -19.78 17.29 0.38
CA ALA A 88 -18.99 17.64 -0.81
C ALA A 88 -17.59 17.00 -0.78
N TRP A 89 -17.52 15.73 -0.40
CA TRP A 89 -16.27 14.96 -0.33
C TRP A 89 -15.88 14.43 -1.71
N ASP A 90 -14.58 14.30 -1.96
CA ASP A 90 -14.05 13.67 -3.17
C ASP A 90 -13.92 12.14 -3.00
N VAL A 91 -13.75 11.70 -1.74
CA VAL A 91 -13.66 10.28 -1.37
C VAL A 91 -14.41 10.01 -0.08
N VAL A 92 -15.21 8.94 -0.07
CA VAL A 92 -15.75 8.33 1.14
C VAL A 92 -15.25 6.90 1.22
N TYR A 93 -14.54 6.55 2.29
CA TYR A 93 -13.97 5.21 2.46
C TYR A 93 -14.46 4.56 3.74
N GLY A 94 -14.49 3.23 3.75
CA GLY A 94 -14.90 2.46 4.91
C GLY A 94 -13.80 2.36 5.97
N VAL A 95 -14.21 2.37 7.24
CA VAL A 95 -13.37 1.98 8.38
C VAL A 95 -14.08 0.97 9.27
N GLN A 96 -13.33 0.01 9.79
CA GLN A 96 -13.88 -0.98 10.72
C GLN A 96 -13.89 -0.42 12.15
N ASN A 97 -15.06 -0.47 12.80
CA ASN A 97 -15.30 0.16 14.10
C ASN A 97 -14.65 -0.58 15.30
N ARG A 98 -14.27 -1.86 15.15
CA ARG A 98 -13.77 -2.70 16.26
C ARG A 98 -12.69 -3.68 15.84
N ARG A 99 -11.57 -3.70 16.57
CA ARG A 99 -10.52 -4.72 16.48
C ARG A 99 -10.74 -5.79 17.55
N ARG A 100 -10.78 -7.07 17.16
CA ARG A 100 -10.73 -8.21 18.08
C ARG A 100 -9.28 -8.41 18.58
N GLY A 101 -9.11 -8.76 19.85
CA GLY A 101 -7.82 -9.13 20.44
C GLY A 101 -7.82 -9.02 21.96
N GLY A 102 -7.16 -9.95 22.65
CA GLY A 102 -6.92 -9.91 24.09
C GLY A 102 -6.02 -8.74 24.49
N LEU A 103 -5.80 -8.54 25.80
CA LEU A 103 -5.04 -7.39 26.33
C LEU A 103 -3.60 -7.33 25.75
N PHE A 104 -2.95 -8.49 25.58
CA PHE A 104 -1.58 -8.61 25.06
C PHE A 104 -1.48 -8.29 23.56
N GLU A 105 -2.43 -8.77 22.76
CA GLU A 105 -2.49 -8.51 21.31
C GLU A 105 -2.84 -7.04 21.04
N ARG A 106 -3.65 -6.44 21.90
CA ARG A 106 -3.96 -5.00 21.88
C ARG A 106 -2.73 -4.17 22.24
N LEU A 107 -1.95 -4.57 23.24
CA LEU A 107 -0.74 -3.84 23.65
C LEU A 107 0.40 -3.96 22.63
N SER A 108 0.73 -5.19 22.21
CA SER A 108 1.76 -5.43 21.18
C SER A 108 1.38 -4.79 19.85
N GLY A 109 0.10 -4.87 19.47
CA GLY A 109 -0.46 -4.13 18.35
C GLY A 109 -0.30 -2.62 18.52
N ALA A 110 -0.67 -2.07 19.67
CA ALA A 110 -0.55 -0.63 19.92
C ALA A 110 0.91 -0.15 19.79
N VAL A 111 1.87 -0.84 20.40
CA VAL A 111 3.30 -0.48 20.30
C VAL A 111 3.77 -0.56 18.84
N PHE A 112 3.41 -1.64 18.13
CA PHE A 112 3.75 -1.79 16.73
C PHE A 112 3.18 -0.66 15.86
N PHE A 113 1.89 -0.36 15.99
CA PHE A 113 1.26 0.70 15.22
C PHE A 113 1.77 2.08 15.59
N THR A 114 2.06 2.36 16.87
CA THR A 114 2.67 3.62 17.29
C THR A 114 4.07 3.79 16.73
N LEU A 115 4.89 2.73 16.69
CA LEU A 115 6.22 2.77 16.07
C LEU A 115 6.12 2.98 14.56
N VAL A 116 5.22 2.26 13.89
CA VAL A 116 4.97 2.45 12.45
C VAL A 116 4.49 3.86 12.17
N GLU A 117 3.58 4.41 12.98
CA GLU A 117 3.05 5.77 12.85
C GLU A 117 4.14 6.82 13.07
N ALA A 118 4.99 6.65 14.08
CA ALA A 118 6.13 7.55 14.33
C ALA A 118 7.16 7.52 13.19
N LEU A 119 7.40 6.34 12.63
CA LEU A 119 8.33 6.13 11.52
C LEU A 119 7.71 6.42 10.15
N SER A 120 6.39 6.49 10.01
CA SER A 120 5.74 6.78 8.73
C SER A 120 5.71 8.29 8.46
N ASP A 121 5.78 8.67 7.20
CA ASP A 121 5.74 10.09 6.80
C ASP A 121 4.31 10.66 6.76
N LEU A 122 3.29 9.79 6.71
CA LEU A 122 1.88 10.17 6.67
C LEU A 122 1.04 9.30 7.63
N PRO A 123 0.20 9.90 8.49
CA PRO A 123 -0.69 9.14 9.37
C PRO A 123 -1.77 8.43 8.55
N LEU A 124 -1.81 7.10 8.61
CA LEU A 124 -2.84 6.31 7.94
C LEU A 124 -4.01 6.04 8.90
N PRO A 125 -5.27 6.18 8.42
CA PRO A 125 -6.44 5.79 9.19
C PRO A 125 -6.33 4.32 9.63
N ARG A 126 -6.65 4.05 10.90
CA ARG A 126 -6.62 2.68 11.43
C ARG A 126 -7.82 1.91 10.92
N ASN A 127 -7.62 0.62 10.66
CA ASN A 127 -8.67 -0.33 10.22
C ASN A 127 -9.39 0.09 8.92
N LEU A 128 -8.63 0.62 7.95
CA LEU A 128 -9.11 0.83 6.58
C LEU A 128 -9.64 -0.49 6.00
N ILE A 129 -10.76 -0.39 5.28
CA ILE A 129 -11.25 -1.46 4.43
C ILE A 129 -11.16 -1.05 2.94
N THR A 130 -11.39 -1.99 2.03
CA THR A 130 -11.21 -1.74 0.60
C THR A 130 -12.32 -0.82 0.07
N ALA A 131 -13.58 -1.05 0.51
CA ALA A 131 -14.75 -0.29 0.11
C ALA A 131 -14.52 1.22 0.15
N ARG A 132 -14.74 1.88 -0.99
CA ARG A 132 -14.69 3.33 -1.14
C ARG A 132 -15.48 3.80 -2.35
N LEU A 133 -16.08 4.97 -2.22
CA LEU A 133 -16.64 5.74 -3.31
C LEU A 133 -15.71 6.93 -3.59
N MET A 134 -15.35 7.11 -4.85
CA MET A 134 -14.35 8.09 -5.29
C MET A 134 -14.87 8.90 -6.46
N SER A 135 -14.52 10.19 -6.52
CA SER A 135 -14.75 11.04 -7.69
C SER A 135 -13.79 10.69 -8.83
N ARG A 136 -14.22 10.91 -10.08
CA ARG A 136 -13.37 10.71 -11.26
C ARG A 136 -12.04 11.47 -11.19
N PRO A 137 -11.98 12.76 -10.77
CA PRO A 137 -10.71 13.47 -10.62
C PRO A 137 -9.76 12.80 -9.62
N TYR A 138 -10.27 12.28 -8.50
CA TYR A 138 -9.45 11.53 -7.55
C TYR A 138 -8.90 10.24 -8.17
N VAL A 139 -9.73 9.47 -8.86
CA VAL A 139 -9.31 8.21 -9.50
C VAL A 139 -8.23 8.46 -10.56
N GLN A 140 -8.37 9.51 -11.37
CA GLN A 140 -7.35 9.90 -12.36
C GLN A 140 -6.02 10.27 -11.69
N ALA A 141 -6.05 11.03 -10.60
CA ALA A 141 -4.85 11.37 -9.83
C ALA A 141 -4.23 10.13 -9.16
N LEU A 142 -5.05 9.23 -8.63
CA LEU A 142 -4.60 7.98 -8.01
C LEU A 142 -3.87 7.09 -9.03
N VAL A 143 -4.48 6.86 -10.20
CA VAL A 143 -3.91 6.02 -11.28
C VAL A 143 -2.64 6.63 -11.89
N ALA A 144 -2.40 7.93 -11.72
CA ALA A 144 -1.16 8.56 -12.14
C ALA A 144 0.07 8.11 -11.32
N HIS A 145 -0.14 7.56 -10.12
CA HIS A 145 0.93 6.95 -9.32
C HIS A 145 1.40 5.66 -10.00
N ARG A 146 2.71 5.57 -10.28
CA ARG A 146 3.32 4.45 -11.01
C ARG A 146 4.21 3.56 -10.13
N ASP A 147 4.01 3.63 -8.83
CA ASP A 147 4.74 2.88 -7.80
C ASP A 147 4.74 1.36 -8.09
N ARG A 148 5.91 0.75 -8.01
CA ARG A 148 6.12 -0.68 -8.27
C ARG A 148 5.85 -1.52 -7.04
N GLU A 149 6.28 -1.02 -5.89
CA GLU A 149 5.97 -1.57 -4.58
C GLU A 149 4.69 -0.91 -4.05
N MET A 150 3.54 -1.40 -4.52
CA MET A 150 2.24 -0.78 -4.25
C MET A 150 1.77 -0.96 -2.80
N GLN A 151 2.00 0.07 -2.00
CA GLN A 151 1.35 0.28 -0.71
C GLN A 151 0.08 1.10 -0.90
N ILE A 152 -1.04 0.44 -1.22
CA ILE A 152 -2.24 1.16 -1.64
C ILE A 152 -2.79 2.13 -0.58
N SER A 153 -2.69 1.78 0.70
CA SER A 153 -3.11 2.66 1.80
C SER A 153 -2.35 3.98 1.80
N HIS A 154 -1.05 3.93 1.49
CA HIS A 154 -0.22 5.11 1.33
C HIS A 154 -0.63 5.92 0.09
N LEU A 155 -0.79 5.25 -1.06
CA LEU A 155 -1.22 5.89 -2.31
C LEU A 155 -2.54 6.63 -2.15
N TRP A 156 -3.52 6.02 -1.48
CA TRP A 156 -4.80 6.65 -1.20
C TRP A 156 -4.67 7.96 -0.42
N ALA A 157 -3.74 8.01 0.53
CA ALA A 157 -3.55 9.14 1.40
C ALA A 157 -2.68 10.24 0.76
N ILE A 158 -1.60 9.89 0.03
CA ILE A 158 -0.76 10.88 -0.67
C ILE A 158 -1.43 11.50 -1.89
N THR A 159 -2.42 10.81 -2.49
CA THR A 159 -3.22 11.37 -3.59
C THR A 159 -3.93 12.67 -3.17
N GLY A 160 -4.20 12.84 -1.87
CA GLY A 160 -4.81 14.06 -1.32
C GLY A 160 -6.33 14.09 -1.49
N PHE A 161 -6.88 15.22 -1.93
CA PHE A 161 -8.33 15.50 -2.02
C PHE A 161 -9.05 15.49 -0.66
N ARG A 162 -10.33 15.90 -0.65
CA ARG A 162 -11.16 15.89 0.56
C ARG A 162 -11.72 14.49 0.77
N GLN A 163 -11.24 13.82 1.80
CA GLN A 163 -11.64 12.45 2.12
C GLN A 163 -12.33 12.38 3.49
N THR A 164 -13.34 11.52 3.61
CA THR A 164 -13.97 11.21 4.90
C THR A 164 -14.10 9.70 5.11
N ALA A 165 -14.06 9.30 6.38
CA ALA A 165 -14.21 7.92 6.79
C ALA A 165 -15.65 7.65 7.23
N LEU A 166 -16.22 6.52 6.80
CA LEU A 166 -17.53 6.07 7.21
C LEU A 166 -17.44 4.68 7.89
N PRO A 167 -17.98 4.50 9.10
CA PRO A 167 -17.97 3.19 9.77
C PRO A 167 -18.80 2.14 9.00
N VAL A 168 -18.16 1.01 8.68
CA VAL A 168 -18.79 -0.13 8.00
C VAL A 168 -18.63 -1.39 8.86
N GLU A 169 -19.73 -2.13 8.99
CA GLU A 169 -19.73 -3.46 9.62
C GLU A 169 -19.46 -4.52 8.56
N LYS A 170 -18.44 -5.36 8.79
CA LYS A 170 -18.15 -6.50 7.91
C LYS A 170 -19.15 -7.63 8.16
N LEU A 171 -19.64 -8.24 7.08
CA LEU A 171 -20.60 -9.36 7.09
C LEU A 171 -19.97 -10.66 7.60
N SER A 172 -18.67 -10.83 7.37
CA SER A 172 -17.90 -11.95 7.91
C SER A 172 -16.59 -11.45 8.54
N LEU A 173 -16.18 -12.11 9.62
CA LEU A 173 -14.91 -11.85 10.29
C LEU A 173 -14.00 -13.06 10.02
N SER A 174 -13.56 -13.21 8.78
CA SER A 174 -12.55 -14.21 8.43
C SER A 174 -11.34 -14.04 9.36
N PRO A 175 -10.88 -15.10 10.04
CA PRO A 175 -9.72 -14.97 10.93
C PRO A 175 -8.48 -14.61 10.12
N THR A 176 -7.72 -13.62 10.58
CA THR A 176 -6.47 -13.22 9.92
C THR A 176 -5.45 -14.38 10.00
N SER A 177 -5.32 -15.15 8.92
CA SER A 177 -4.43 -16.33 8.80
C SER A 177 -2.95 -15.96 8.53
N TYR A 178 -2.47 -14.87 9.15
CA TYR A 178 -1.10 -14.43 8.97
C TYR A 178 -0.22 -14.89 10.13
N SER A 179 0.78 -15.73 9.82
CA SER A 179 1.82 -16.11 10.77
C SER A 179 2.62 -14.89 11.24
N LEU A 180 3.18 -14.95 12.45
CA LEU A 180 3.97 -13.84 13.03
C LEU A 180 5.13 -13.41 12.11
N GLY A 181 5.82 -14.37 11.49
CA GLY A 181 6.91 -14.08 10.55
C GLY A 181 6.45 -13.29 9.32
N ARG A 182 5.28 -13.63 8.77
CA ARG A 182 4.70 -12.89 7.63
C ARG A 182 4.30 -11.47 8.02
N LYS A 183 3.82 -11.27 9.26
CA LYS A 183 3.54 -9.91 9.79
C LYS A 183 4.81 -9.06 9.91
N ILE A 184 5.91 -9.66 10.38
CA ILE A 184 7.22 -8.97 10.48
C ILE A 184 7.74 -8.61 9.08
N ASP A 185 7.71 -9.55 8.13
CA ASP A 185 8.12 -9.29 6.74
C ASP A 185 7.32 -8.13 6.12
N MET A 186 5.99 -8.14 6.28
CA MET A 186 5.12 -7.04 5.82
C MET A 186 5.47 -5.71 6.50
N ALA A 187 5.78 -5.72 7.80
CA ALA A 187 6.18 -4.53 8.53
C ALA A 187 7.50 -3.94 8.03
N VAL A 188 8.52 -4.80 7.87
CA VAL A 188 9.83 -4.40 7.37
C VAL A 188 9.68 -3.78 5.99
N LYS A 189 8.99 -4.48 5.06
CA LYS A 189 8.72 -3.97 3.71
C LYS A 189 7.97 -2.64 3.72
N HIS A 190 6.98 -2.49 4.60
CA HIS A 190 6.24 -1.23 4.74
C HIS A 190 7.15 -0.09 5.17
N ILE A 191 7.92 -0.25 6.25
CA ILE A 191 8.73 0.84 6.78
C ILE A 191 9.90 1.16 5.82
N THR A 192 10.54 0.16 5.21
CA THR A 192 11.65 0.41 4.26
C THR A 192 11.19 1.05 2.95
N THR A 193 9.94 0.86 2.54
CA THR A 193 9.42 1.43 1.28
C THR A 193 8.82 2.81 1.50
N THR A 194 8.19 3.05 2.65
CA THR A 194 7.39 4.26 2.89
C THR A 194 8.10 5.31 3.76
N SER A 195 9.22 4.97 4.43
CA SER A 195 9.88 5.88 5.37
C SER A 195 11.32 6.17 4.99
N THR A 196 11.65 7.47 4.96
CA THR A 196 13.06 7.93 4.91
C THR A 196 13.67 8.12 6.29
N LYS A 197 12.85 8.12 7.36
CA LYS A 197 13.29 8.39 8.74
C LYS A 197 14.27 7.35 9.27
N ILE A 198 14.14 6.08 8.86
CA ILE A 198 15.10 5.02 9.23
C ILE A 198 16.52 5.38 8.76
N LEU A 199 16.65 5.88 7.52
CA LEU A 199 17.95 6.20 6.96
C LEU A 199 18.61 7.35 7.72
N TYR A 200 17.84 8.37 8.09
CA TYR A 200 18.32 9.46 8.95
C TYR A 200 18.69 8.98 10.35
N PHE A 201 17.92 8.06 10.94
CA PHE A 201 18.25 7.48 12.24
C PHE A 201 19.60 6.74 12.21
N ILE A 202 19.84 5.94 11.17
CA ILE A 202 21.12 5.25 10.96
C ILE A 202 22.25 6.27 10.79
N LEU A 203 22.04 7.32 9.98
CA LEU A 203 23.03 8.37 9.75
C LEU A 203 23.43 9.09 11.05
N TYR A 204 22.45 9.57 11.82
CA TYR A 204 22.72 10.30 13.06
C TYR A 204 23.32 9.40 14.15
N SER A 205 22.87 8.15 14.23
CA SER A 205 23.44 7.16 15.16
C SER A 205 24.90 6.85 14.80
N GLY A 206 25.21 6.71 13.50
CA GLY A 206 26.58 6.55 13.01
C GLY A 206 27.46 7.75 13.37
N PHE A 207 26.98 8.97 13.14
CA PHE A 207 27.70 10.20 13.50
C PHE A 207 27.98 10.29 15.01
N ALA A 208 26.98 9.97 15.85
CA ALA A 208 27.14 9.98 17.31
C ALA A 208 28.18 8.95 17.79
N ILE A 209 28.15 7.73 17.25
CA ILE A 209 29.12 6.68 17.58
C ILE A 209 30.53 7.08 17.14
N SER A 210 30.67 7.65 15.93
CA SER A 210 31.96 8.14 15.43
C SER A 210 32.51 9.28 16.29
N ALA A 211 31.68 10.25 16.68
CA ALA A 211 32.09 11.34 17.57
C ALA A 211 32.54 10.82 18.94
N ALA A 212 31.79 9.88 19.54
CA ALA A 212 32.17 9.23 20.79
C ALA A 212 33.48 8.44 20.67
N SER A 213 33.69 7.76 19.54
CA SER A 213 34.93 7.02 19.25
C SER A 213 36.13 7.95 19.17
N VAL A 214 36.03 9.07 18.45
CA VAL A 214 37.11 10.08 18.37
C VAL A 214 37.42 10.66 19.74
N ALA A 215 36.40 11.01 20.53
CA ALA A 215 36.59 11.51 21.89
C ALA A 215 37.32 10.49 22.78
N TYR A 216 36.96 9.21 22.69
CA TYR A 216 37.60 8.12 23.43
C TYR A 216 39.05 7.88 22.97
N ILE A 217 39.33 7.99 21.67
CA ILE A 217 40.70 7.91 21.13
C ILE A 217 41.55 9.06 21.68
N CYS A 218 41.05 10.30 21.64
CA CYS A 218 41.76 11.47 22.20
C CYS A 218 42.02 11.31 23.70
N TYR A 219 41.03 10.83 24.47
CA TYR A 219 41.19 10.52 25.89
C TYR A 219 42.26 9.45 26.14
N SER A 220 42.26 8.39 25.34
CA SER A 220 43.20 7.28 25.48
C SER A 220 44.63 7.70 25.12
N LEU A 221 44.80 8.50 24.06
CA LEU A 221 46.11 9.08 23.69
C LEU A 221 46.63 10.02 24.78
N PHE A 222 45.77 10.90 25.32
CA PHE A 222 46.14 11.75 26.45
C PHE A 222 46.63 10.93 27.64
N LYS A 223 45.90 9.86 27.99
CA LYS A 223 46.31 8.96 29.06
C LYS A 223 47.64 8.25 28.78
N TYR A 224 47.85 7.83 27.53
CA TYR A 224 49.09 7.19 27.12
C TYR A 224 50.29 8.14 27.25
N PHE A 225 50.19 9.37 26.75
CA PHE A 225 51.29 10.34 26.81
C PHE A 225 51.59 10.86 28.22
N VAL A 226 50.57 11.00 29.08
CA VAL A 226 50.76 11.56 30.44
C VAL A 226 51.13 10.50 31.46
N TYR A 227 50.51 9.31 31.41
CA TYR A 227 50.63 8.30 32.45
C TYR A 227 51.35 7.01 31.99
N GLY A 228 51.68 6.87 30.71
CA GLY A 228 52.34 5.67 30.17
C GLY A 228 51.52 4.39 30.30
N ALA A 229 50.21 4.49 30.54
CA ALA A 229 49.36 3.34 30.83
C ALA A 229 49.05 2.53 29.57
N VAL A 230 49.34 1.22 29.60
CA VAL A 230 48.99 0.26 28.55
C VAL A 230 47.80 -0.57 29.03
N VAL A 231 46.64 -0.42 28.40
CA VAL A 231 45.42 -1.13 28.79
C VAL A 231 45.33 -2.45 28.03
N SER A 232 45.15 -3.58 28.74
CA SER A 232 44.86 -4.88 28.13
C SER A 232 43.45 -4.91 27.54
N GLY A 233 43.33 -5.13 26.24
CA GLY A 233 42.09 -4.87 25.49
C GLY A 233 41.62 -6.01 24.58
N TYR A 234 42.13 -7.24 24.73
CA TYR A 234 41.81 -8.32 23.78
C TYR A 234 40.32 -8.68 23.74
N TYR A 235 39.71 -8.92 24.90
CA TYR A 235 38.28 -9.27 24.97
C TYR A 235 37.37 -8.13 24.52
N SER A 236 37.68 -6.88 24.89
CA SER A 236 36.92 -5.72 24.44
C SER A 236 37.05 -5.52 22.92
N LEU A 237 38.25 -5.72 22.35
CA LEU A 237 38.48 -5.61 20.91
C LEU A 237 37.67 -6.64 20.12
N ILE A 238 37.69 -7.92 20.50
CA ILE A 238 36.93 -8.97 19.79
C ILE A 238 35.42 -8.71 19.89
N VAL A 239 34.93 -8.40 21.09
CA VAL A 239 33.50 -8.12 21.29
C VAL A 239 33.05 -6.90 20.48
N SER A 240 33.84 -5.81 20.48
CA SER A 240 33.55 -4.64 19.66
C SER A 240 33.61 -4.95 18.17
N LEU A 241 34.59 -5.72 17.70
CA LEU A 241 34.72 -6.06 16.29
C LEU A 241 33.52 -6.87 15.79
N TRP A 242 33.08 -7.88 16.54
CA TRP A 242 31.90 -8.67 16.18
C TRP A 242 30.62 -7.86 16.25
N PHE A 243 30.46 -7.02 17.28
CA PHE A 243 29.29 -6.17 17.42
C PHE A 243 29.19 -5.16 16.27
N PHE A 244 30.24 -4.36 16.01
CA PHE A 244 30.24 -3.40 14.93
C PHE A 244 30.22 -4.04 13.55
N GLY A 245 30.85 -5.21 13.38
CA GLY A 245 30.76 -6.00 12.15
C GLY A 245 29.31 -6.44 11.87
N GLY A 246 28.63 -6.98 12.88
CA GLY A 246 27.22 -7.35 12.79
C GLY A 246 26.30 -6.16 12.48
N VAL A 247 26.47 -5.03 13.19
CA VAL A 247 25.73 -3.80 12.94
C VAL A 247 25.99 -3.24 11.54
N THR A 248 27.23 -3.30 11.05
CA THR A 248 27.59 -2.85 9.69
C THR A 248 26.90 -3.68 8.62
N ILE A 249 26.94 -5.02 8.75
CA ILE A 249 26.25 -5.93 7.82
C ILE A 249 24.74 -5.67 7.85
N PHE A 250 24.17 -5.43 9.03
CA PHE A 250 22.76 -5.08 9.18
C PHE A 250 22.38 -3.78 8.47
N ILE A 251 23.16 -2.70 8.67
CA ILE A 251 22.96 -1.41 7.99
C ILE A 251 23.10 -1.55 6.47
N LEU A 252 24.10 -2.28 5.99
CA LEU A 252 24.27 -2.57 4.56
C LEU A 252 23.09 -3.37 3.99
N GLY A 253 22.53 -4.30 4.77
CA GLY A 253 21.30 -5.01 4.41
C GLY A 253 20.11 -4.06 4.20
N ILE A 254 19.91 -3.12 5.13
CA ILE A 254 18.86 -2.08 5.00
C ILE A 254 19.10 -1.24 3.74
N LEU A 255 20.33 -0.76 3.51
CA LEU A 255 20.67 0.02 2.32
C LEU A 255 20.42 -0.78 1.03
N GLY A 256 20.74 -2.07 1.04
CA GLY A 256 20.45 -2.99 -0.06
C GLY A 256 18.96 -3.07 -0.41
N ILE A 257 18.07 -3.04 0.60
CA ILE A 257 16.62 -2.99 0.37
C ILE A 257 16.20 -1.67 -0.29
N TYR A 258 16.72 -0.53 0.18
CA TYR A 258 16.46 0.77 -0.46
C TYR A 258 16.95 0.81 -1.91
N ILE A 259 18.17 0.30 -2.19
CA ILE A 259 18.71 0.22 -3.55
C ILE A 259 17.84 -0.71 -4.42
N ALA A 260 17.36 -1.83 -3.89
CA ALA A 260 16.47 -2.73 -4.60
C ALA A 260 15.14 -2.05 -4.98
N ASN A 261 14.57 -1.25 -4.07
CA ASN A 261 13.38 -0.44 -4.32
C ASN A 261 13.64 0.65 -5.38
N ILE A 262 14.77 1.36 -5.29
CA ILE A 262 15.14 2.35 -6.32
C ILE A 262 15.32 1.66 -7.67
N LEU A 263 15.96 0.48 -7.71
CA LEU A 263 16.15 -0.29 -8.94
C LEU A 263 14.82 -0.76 -9.53
N SER A 264 13.84 -1.15 -8.71
CA SER A 264 12.52 -1.55 -9.20
C SER A 264 11.80 -0.37 -9.86
N GLU A 265 11.90 0.83 -9.27
CA GLU A 265 11.34 2.06 -9.84
C GLU A 265 12.04 2.50 -11.14
N VAL A 266 13.37 2.52 -11.15
CA VAL A 266 14.17 2.95 -12.31
C VAL A 266 13.97 2.02 -13.52
N LYS A 267 13.72 0.72 -13.30
CA LYS A 267 13.43 -0.24 -14.38
C LYS A 267 12.15 0.09 -15.16
N ARG A 268 11.21 0.85 -14.56
CA ARG A 268 9.95 1.28 -15.19
C ARG A 268 9.14 0.17 -15.88
N ARG A 269 9.22 -1.07 -15.39
CA ARG A 269 8.45 -2.21 -15.94
C ARG A 269 6.99 -2.10 -15.53
N PRO A 270 6.01 -2.13 -16.45
CA PRO A 270 4.57 -2.14 -16.14
C PRO A 270 4.19 -3.01 -14.93
N TYR A 271 3.30 -2.51 -14.06
CA TYR A 271 2.90 -3.27 -12.86
C TYR A 271 1.94 -4.42 -13.21
N THR A 272 1.20 -4.31 -14.32
CA THR A 272 0.34 -5.35 -14.88
C THR A 272 0.47 -5.41 -16.38
N HIS A 273 0.02 -6.54 -16.94
CA HIS A 273 -0.21 -6.71 -18.37
C HIS A 273 -1.61 -7.30 -18.55
N LEU A 274 -2.42 -6.71 -19.42
CA LEU A 274 -3.70 -7.27 -19.83
C LEU A 274 -3.47 -8.31 -20.92
N ARG A 275 -4.12 -9.46 -20.78
CA ARG A 275 -4.23 -10.45 -21.86
C ARG A 275 -5.35 -10.07 -22.80
N ALA A 276 -6.50 -9.68 -22.24
CA ALA A 276 -7.68 -9.30 -22.99
C ALA A 276 -8.55 -8.35 -22.18
N ILE A 277 -9.29 -7.49 -22.89
CA ILE A 277 -10.38 -6.70 -22.36
C ILE A 277 -11.65 -7.24 -23.02
N HIS A 278 -12.55 -7.80 -22.22
CA HIS A 278 -13.84 -8.29 -22.69
C HIS A 278 -14.90 -7.24 -22.36
N ARG A 279 -15.50 -6.67 -23.42
CA ARG A 279 -16.65 -5.75 -23.35
C ARG A 279 -17.70 -6.25 -24.32
N ALA A 280 -18.97 -6.03 -24.04
CA ALA A 280 -19.99 -6.11 -25.07
C ALA A 280 -19.65 -5.05 -26.15
N ASP A 281 -19.84 -5.38 -27.43
CA ASP A 281 -19.70 -4.39 -28.51
C ASP A 281 -20.75 -3.30 -28.29
N ASP A 282 -20.32 -2.18 -27.73
CA ASP A 282 -21.16 -1.01 -27.50
C ASP A 282 -21.53 -0.43 -28.88
N GLY A 283 -22.76 -0.68 -29.34
CA GLY A 283 -23.32 -0.11 -30.57
C GLY A 283 -23.54 1.41 -30.54
N GLU A 284 -23.04 2.12 -29.53
CA GLU A 284 -22.95 3.58 -29.46
C GLU A 284 -21.71 3.90 -28.61
N PRO A 285 -20.68 4.59 -29.16
CA PRO A 285 -19.60 5.07 -28.33
C PRO A 285 -20.18 6.05 -27.32
N PHE A 286 -19.94 5.84 -26.02
CA PHE A 286 -19.86 6.97 -25.10
C PHE A 286 -18.88 7.94 -25.75
N ALA A 287 -19.39 9.07 -26.26
CA ALA A 287 -18.64 9.97 -27.14
C ALA A 287 -17.20 10.09 -26.65
N ASP A 288 -16.28 9.50 -27.42
CA ASP A 288 -14.86 9.77 -27.27
C ASP A 288 -14.72 11.26 -27.51
N ASP A 289 -14.58 12.03 -26.44
CA ASP A 289 -13.97 13.34 -26.54
C ASP A 289 -12.57 13.08 -27.14
N PRO A 290 -12.27 13.57 -28.36
CA PRO A 290 -11.01 13.30 -29.03
C PRO A 290 -9.78 13.87 -28.28
N THR A 291 -9.99 14.58 -27.17
CA THR A 291 -8.93 15.00 -26.25
C THR A 291 -8.59 13.95 -25.17
N HIS A 292 -9.40 12.91 -25.00
CA HIS A 292 -9.26 11.91 -23.94
C HIS A 292 -9.17 10.49 -24.49
N SER A 293 -8.06 10.20 -25.19
CA SER A 293 -7.58 8.82 -25.25
C SER A 293 -7.36 8.34 -23.80
N PRO A 294 -7.86 7.16 -23.38
CA PRO A 294 -7.46 6.61 -22.09
C PRO A 294 -5.93 6.61 -22.10
N MET A 295 -5.33 7.43 -21.24
CA MET A 295 -3.88 7.46 -21.05
C MET A 295 -3.46 6.02 -20.90
N ASP A 296 -2.86 5.44 -21.94
CA ASP A 296 -2.31 4.10 -21.86
C ASP A 296 -1.22 4.20 -20.79
N PRO A 297 -1.47 3.73 -19.56
CA PRO A 297 -0.52 3.89 -18.48
C PRO A 297 0.74 3.04 -18.76
N PHE A 298 0.71 2.23 -19.82
CA PHE A 298 1.76 1.35 -20.29
C PHE A 298 2.51 1.87 -21.53
N ARG A 299 2.20 3.07 -22.05
CA ARG A 299 3.09 3.75 -23.01
C ARG A 299 4.32 4.33 -22.29
N PRO A 300 5.53 4.03 -22.77
CA PRO A 300 6.80 4.40 -22.12
C PRO A 300 7.06 5.90 -22.06
#